data_AF-A0A0J5FNA3-F1
#
_entry.id   AF-A0A0J5FNA3-F1
#
_cell.length_a   1.000
_cell.length_b   1.000
_cell.length_c   1.000
_cell.angle_alpha   90.00
_cell.angle_beta   90.00
_cell.angle_gamma   90.00
#
_symmetry.space_group_name_H-M   'P 1'
#
loop_
_entity.id
_entity.type
_entity.pdbx_description
1 polymer ?
#
loop_
_entity_poly.entity_id
_entity_poly.type
_entity_poly.pdbx_seq_one_letter_code
_entity_poly.pdbx_strand_id
1 'polypeptide(L)'
;MPFKEPFTRKFITGDLIYGLHHERVKYTKRYEPFKGIKISMTRSNIRAVTIDQYVVPPELSLEDGAIRTQNMRTTKKLPYHKSFTSHLDNHPKYHTALTSASEEGRGKIFSRKCKGGLSWITSSIGHNDLVKKNSIHFILDGIDMNYVVNKKIYPGAKNDITAHELRWIYRKRKDINVQEKIQFWLNGQPTVPPWESDEGKKIWRRYTPMTEIEEAFNSSLPIKLYF
;
A
#
# COMPACT_ATOMS: atom_id res chain seq x y z
N MET A 1 -15.01 1.15 8.49
CA MET A 1 -15.40 2.37 7.75
C MET A 1 -14.19 3.27 7.45
N PRO A 2 -13.44 2.98 6.39
CA PRO A 2 -12.81 4.00 5.55
C PRO A 2 -12.79 3.62 4.06
N PHE A 3 -13.66 4.32 3.36
CA PHE A 3 -13.83 4.58 1.92
C PHE A 3 -15.05 5.50 1.84
N LYS A 4 -16.01 5.26 2.73
CA LYS A 4 -17.20 6.07 2.98
C LYS A 4 -17.16 6.66 4.38
N GLU A 5 -18.00 7.67 4.60
CA GLU A 5 -18.15 8.32 5.90
C GLU A 5 -18.70 7.36 6.97
N PRO A 6 -18.36 7.58 8.26
CA PRO A 6 -17.48 8.62 8.77
C PRO A 6 -16.00 8.27 8.52
N PHE A 7 -15.27 9.24 7.99
CA PHE A 7 -13.85 9.09 7.69
C PHE A 7 -12.98 9.10 8.96
N THR A 8 -11.85 8.41 8.90
CA THR A 8 -10.78 8.57 9.88
C THR A 8 -10.17 9.96 9.73
N ARG A 9 -10.25 10.78 10.78
CA ARG A 9 -9.75 12.17 10.79
C ARG A 9 -8.40 12.35 11.49
N LYS A 10 -7.84 11.30 12.08
CA LYS A 10 -6.59 11.35 12.84
C LYS A 10 -5.74 10.14 12.51
N PHE A 11 -4.43 10.36 12.37
CA PHE A 11 -3.47 9.27 12.32
C PHE A 11 -3.28 8.68 13.72
N ILE A 12 -3.32 7.35 13.84
CA ILE A 12 -3.10 6.63 15.09
C ILE A 12 -1.75 5.93 15.05
N THR A 13 -1.12 5.79 16.22
CA THR A 13 0.17 5.12 16.32
C THR A 13 0.05 3.66 15.86
N GLY A 14 0.77 3.32 14.78
CA GLY A 14 0.74 2.00 14.13
C GLY A 14 0.24 2.07 12.69
N ASP A 15 -0.49 3.12 12.33
CA ASP A 15 -0.96 3.33 10.98
C ASP A 15 0.19 3.51 9.98
N LEU A 16 -0.09 3.24 8.71
CA LEU A 16 0.86 3.42 7.61
C LEU A 16 0.39 4.51 6.65
N ILE A 17 1.34 5.31 6.17
CA ILE A 17 1.13 6.35 5.17
C ILE A 17 1.64 5.86 3.81
N TYR A 18 0.76 5.91 2.82
CA TYR A 18 1.01 5.60 1.41
C TYR A 18 0.76 6.85 0.54
N GLY A 19 1.20 6.82 -0.72
CA GLY A 19 1.17 7.97 -1.62
C GLY A 19 2.58 8.34 -2.10
N LEU A 20 2.77 9.49 -2.74
CA LEU A 20 4.09 9.92 -3.22
C LEU A 20 5.01 10.37 -2.07
N HIS A 21 6.30 10.07 -2.13
CA HIS A 21 7.25 10.34 -1.04
C HIS A 21 7.23 11.81 -0.56
N HIS A 22 7.32 12.76 -1.51
CA HIS A 22 7.34 14.19 -1.19
C HIS A 22 6.01 14.65 -0.56
N GLU A 23 4.88 14.11 -1.01
CA GLU A 23 3.57 14.41 -0.42
C GLU A 23 3.43 13.80 0.98
N ARG A 24 3.91 12.57 1.21
CA ARG A 24 3.95 11.99 2.58
C ARG A 24 4.70 12.90 3.54
N VAL A 25 5.89 13.38 3.14
CA VAL A 25 6.71 14.29 3.96
C VAL A 25 6.04 15.66 4.15
N LYS A 26 5.39 16.20 3.13
CA LYS A 26 4.63 17.46 3.21
C LYS A 26 3.45 17.35 4.17
N TYR A 27 2.72 16.23 4.12
CA TYR A 27 1.58 15.97 4.99
C TYR A 27 1.94 16.01 6.46
N THR A 28 3.04 15.36 6.86
CA THR A 28 3.47 15.35 8.28
C THR A 28 3.94 16.71 8.81
N LYS A 29 4.19 17.67 7.91
CA LYS A 29 4.58 19.05 8.27
C LYS A 29 3.40 20.01 8.24
N ARG A 30 2.50 19.88 7.26
CA ARG A 30 1.51 20.91 6.91
C ARG A 30 0.11 20.67 7.44
N TYR A 31 -0.31 19.41 7.59
CA TYR A 31 -1.71 19.11 7.90
C TYR A 31 -1.86 18.54 9.31
N GLU A 32 -2.75 19.15 10.11
CA GLU A 32 -2.98 18.80 11.52
C GLU A 32 -3.19 17.30 11.77
N PRO A 33 -3.95 16.54 10.95
CA PRO A 33 -4.12 15.10 11.16
C PRO A 33 -2.83 14.26 11.15
N PHE A 34 -1.76 14.79 10.56
CA PHE A 34 -0.46 14.13 10.41
C PHE A 34 0.69 14.88 11.11
N LYS A 35 0.39 16.04 11.71
CA LYS A 35 1.40 16.93 12.26
C LYS A 35 2.15 16.25 13.41
N GLY A 36 3.48 16.36 13.39
CA GLY A 36 4.35 15.77 14.42
C GLY A 36 4.75 14.32 14.15
N ILE A 37 4.20 13.67 13.11
CA ILE A 37 4.67 12.36 12.66
C ILE A 37 6.09 12.49 12.10
N LYS A 38 7.01 11.68 12.64
CA LYS A 38 8.42 11.65 12.19
C LYS A 38 8.63 10.48 11.24
N ILE A 39 8.91 10.77 9.97
CA ILE A 39 9.36 9.77 9.00
C ILE A 39 10.89 9.79 8.98
N SER A 40 11.53 8.66 9.34
CA SER A 40 12.98 8.52 9.26
C SER A 40 13.38 7.06 9.07
N MET A 41 14.29 6.82 8.14
CA MET A 41 14.85 5.50 7.83
C MET A 41 15.90 5.07 8.88
N THR A 42 16.58 6.04 9.49
CA THR A 42 17.76 5.82 10.32
C THR A 42 17.52 5.98 11.84
N ARG A 43 16.40 6.59 12.26
CA ARG A 43 16.07 6.71 13.69
C ARG A 43 15.47 5.43 14.28
N SER A 44 16.05 4.98 15.39
CA SER A 44 15.68 3.75 16.12
C SER A 44 14.44 3.91 17.02
N ASN A 45 14.29 5.05 17.69
CA ASN A 45 13.27 5.26 18.74
C ASN A 45 11.85 5.64 18.27
N ILE A 46 11.61 5.67 16.97
CA ILE A 46 10.30 5.97 16.36
C ILE A 46 9.68 4.69 15.80
N ARG A 47 8.35 4.58 15.77
CA ARG A 47 7.69 3.49 15.03
C ARG A 47 7.79 3.76 13.52
N ALA A 48 7.77 2.68 12.73
CA ALA A 48 7.61 2.82 11.29
C ALA A 48 6.18 3.30 10.99
N VAL A 49 6.07 4.26 10.08
CA VAL A 49 4.82 4.89 9.64
C VAL A 49 4.69 4.85 8.12
N THR A 50 5.65 4.25 7.42
CA THR A 50 5.63 3.99 5.97
C THR A 50 6.18 2.59 5.73
N ILE A 51 5.70 1.93 4.66
CA ILE A 51 6.16 0.58 4.33
C ILE A 51 7.64 0.53 3.94
N ASP A 52 8.19 1.63 3.43
CA ASP A 52 9.60 1.77 3.05
C ASP A 52 10.54 1.47 4.22
N GLN A 53 10.14 1.83 5.45
CA GLN A 53 10.96 1.66 6.65
C GLN A 53 11.15 0.20 7.05
N TYR A 54 10.23 -0.71 6.66
CA TYR A 54 10.38 -2.14 6.89
C TYR A 54 11.39 -2.70 5.88
N VAL A 55 12.41 -3.41 6.34
CA VAL A 55 13.50 -3.87 5.45
C VAL A 55 13.23 -5.30 4.98
N VAL A 56 13.37 -5.58 3.69
CA VAL A 56 13.44 -6.96 3.16
C VAL A 56 14.88 -7.32 2.74
N PRO A 57 15.26 -8.62 2.66
CA PRO A 57 16.65 -9.01 2.38
C PRO A 57 17.31 -8.34 1.16
N PRO A 58 16.61 -8.10 0.02
CA PRO A 58 17.19 -7.37 -1.12
C PRO A 58 17.67 -5.94 -0.79
N GLU A 59 17.15 -5.32 0.25
CA GLU A 59 17.51 -3.97 0.69
C GLU A 59 18.77 -3.93 1.55
N LEU A 60 19.30 -5.08 1.97
CA LEU A 60 20.58 -5.16 2.70
C LEU A 60 21.76 -4.64 1.89
N SER A 61 21.67 -4.75 0.56
CA SER A 61 22.69 -4.25 -0.37
C SER A 61 22.64 -2.74 -0.60
N LEU A 62 21.66 -2.02 -0.04
CA LEU A 62 21.57 -0.57 -0.15
C LEU A 62 22.54 0.10 0.82
N GLU A 63 22.97 1.31 0.49
CA GLU A 63 23.92 2.13 1.28
C GLU A 63 23.52 2.25 2.76
N ASP A 64 22.22 2.33 3.05
CA ASP A 64 21.67 2.43 4.41
C ASP A 64 21.08 1.12 4.97
N GLY A 65 21.23 0.00 4.24
CA GLY A 65 20.60 -1.27 4.53
C GLY A 65 20.95 -1.83 5.92
N ALA A 66 22.23 -1.74 6.31
CA ALA A 66 22.70 -2.20 7.62
C ALA A 66 22.05 -1.43 8.77
N ILE A 67 22.04 -0.09 8.70
CA ILE A 67 21.45 0.78 9.73
C ILE A 67 19.95 0.54 9.85
N ARG A 68 19.25 0.44 8.70
CA ARG A 68 17.80 0.16 8.68
C ARG A 68 17.47 -1.21 9.26
N THR A 69 18.30 -2.21 8.99
CA THR A 69 18.14 -3.56 9.56
C THR A 69 18.31 -3.55 11.07
N GLN A 70 19.34 -2.86 11.56
CA GLN A 70 19.54 -2.71 13.00
C GLN A 70 18.35 -1.97 13.66
N ASN A 71 17.78 -0.98 12.98
CA ASN A 71 16.57 -0.30 13.47
C ASN A 71 15.36 -1.24 13.57
N MET A 72 15.21 -2.21 12.67
CA MET A 72 14.13 -3.20 12.76
C MET A 72 14.28 -4.14 13.95
N ARG A 73 15.47 -4.25 14.55
CA ARG A 73 15.73 -5.06 15.76
C ARG A 73 15.37 -4.37 17.07
N THR A 74 15.01 -3.09 17.03
CA THR A 74 14.60 -2.31 18.21
C THR A 74 13.28 -2.82 18.80
N THR A 75 13.09 -2.68 20.10
CA THR A 75 11.87 -3.14 20.81
C THR A 75 10.58 -2.58 20.21
N LYS A 76 10.60 -1.34 19.73
CA LYS A 76 9.42 -0.69 19.12
C LYS A 76 9.08 -1.18 17.71
N LYS A 77 10.06 -1.67 16.94
CA LYS A 77 9.87 -2.08 15.53
C LYS A 77 9.87 -3.59 15.34
N LEU A 78 10.59 -4.34 16.16
CA LEU A 78 10.80 -5.78 16.00
C LEU A 78 9.51 -6.60 15.91
N PRO A 79 8.49 -6.40 16.79
CA PRO A 79 7.25 -7.17 16.69
C PRO A 79 6.54 -6.96 15.35
N TYR A 80 6.48 -5.71 14.89
CA TYR A 80 5.83 -5.36 13.62
C TYR A 80 6.63 -5.86 12.44
N HIS A 81 7.96 -5.78 12.51
CA HIS A 81 8.82 -6.29 11.46
C HIS A 81 8.67 -7.80 11.29
N LYS A 82 8.73 -8.57 12.39
CA LYS A 82 8.48 -10.03 12.38
C LYS A 82 7.10 -10.37 11.83
N SER A 83 6.08 -9.63 12.28
CA SER A 83 4.69 -9.79 11.81
C SER A 83 4.58 -9.55 10.30
N PHE A 84 5.20 -8.49 9.79
CA PHE A 84 5.20 -8.17 8.35
C PHE A 84 5.96 -9.19 7.52
N THR A 85 7.17 -9.60 7.95
CA THR A 85 7.97 -10.59 7.21
C THR A 85 7.29 -11.95 7.20
N SER A 86 6.68 -12.36 8.32
CA SER A 86 5.88 -13.59 8.40
C SER A 86 4.66 -13.52 7.47
N HIS A 87 3.97 -12.38 7.40
CA HIS A 87 2.89 -12.19 6.44
C HIS A 87 3.36 -12.35 5.00
N LEU A 88 4.50 -11.72 4.63
CA LEU A 88 5.05 -11.87 3.29
C LEU A 88 5.38 -13.33 2.98
N ASP A 89 6.12 -14.00 3.86
CA ASP A 89 6.61 -15.37 3.68
C ASP A 89 5.47 -16.37 3.42
N ASN A 90 4.36 -16.22 4.15
CA ASN A 90 3.18 -17.08 4.00
C ASN A 90 2.23 -16.63 2.86
N HIS A 91 2.48 -15.48 2.22
CA HIS A 91 1.57 -14.95 1.20
C HIS A 91 1.90 -15.52 -0.19
N PRO A 92 0.95 -16.19 -0.86
CA PRO A 92 1.21 -16.95 -2.11
C PRO A 92 1.77 -16.10 -3.25
N LYS A 93 1.50 -14.78 -3.23
CA LYS A 93 1.98 -13.83 -4.25
C LYS A 93 3.18 -12.97 -3.82
N TYR A 94 3.40 -12.78 -2.52
CA TYR A 94 4.30 -11.72 -2.03
C TYR A 94 5.51 -12.26 -1.26
N HIS A 95 5.58 -13.57 -1.01
CA HIS A 95 6.75 -14.23 -0.39
C HIS A 95 8.06 -13.96 -1.13
N THR A 96 8.01 -13.87 -2.45
CA THR A 96 9.12 -13.45 -3.34
C THR A 96 9.63 -12.03 -3.12
N ALA A 97 8.98 -11.19 -2.30
CA ALA A 97 9.60 -9.95 -1.83
C ALA A 97 10.80 -10.22 -0.90
N LEU A 98 10.93 -11.44 -0.37
CA LEU A 98 12.00 -11.87 0.52
C LEU A 98 13.16 -12.56 -0.20
N THR A 99 12.99 -12.97 -1.46
CA THR A 99 14.02 -13.70 -2.22
C THR A 99 15.15 -12.77 -2.67
N SER A 100 16.38 -13.27 -2.66
CA SER A 100 17.57 -12.60 -3.19
C SER A 100 17.36 -12.17 -4.66
N ALA A 101 17.91 -11.02 -5.05
CA ALA A 101 17.60 -10.32 -6.30
C ALA A 101 18.17 -10.98 -7.59
N SER A 102 18.43 -12.29 -7.63
CA SER A 102 19.11 -12.94 -8.75
C SER A 102 18.20 -13.35 -9.92
N GLU A 103 16.87 -13.43 -9.73
CA GLU A 103 15.93 -13.79 -10.83
C GLU A 103 14.87 -12.72 -11.13
N GLU A 104 14.60 -11.80 -10.21
CA GLU A 104 13.60 -10.76 -10.39
C GLU A 104 14.21 -9.36 -10.25
N GLY A 105 13.92 -8.50 -11.23
CA GLY A 105 14.36 -7.11 -11.18
C GLY A 105 13.93 -6.41 -9.90
N ARG A 106 14.86 -5.66 -9.28
CA ARG A 106 14.70 -4.95 -8.00
C ARG A 106 13.39 -4.16 -7.85
N GLY A 107 12.91 -3.52 -8.93
CA GLY A 107 11.62 -2.80 -8.93
C GLY A 107 10.40 -3.69 -8.70
N LYS A 108 10.43 -4.95 -9.17
CA LYS A 108 9.36 -5.94 -8.97
C LYS A 108 9.28 -6.37 -7.50
N ILE A 109 10.43 -6.62 -6.88
CA ILE A 109 10.55 -6.92 -5.45
C ILE A 109 9.94 -5.80 -4.60
N PHE A 110 10.32 -4.54 -4.87
CA PHE A 110 9.75 -3.39 -4.15
C PHE A 110 8.24 -3.25 -4.36
N SER A 111 7.76 -3.42 -5.59
CA SER A 111 6.32 -3.44 -5.87
C SER A 111 5.61 -4.52 -5.04
N ARG A 112 6.17 -5.73 -4.94
CA ARG A 112 5.60 -6.83 -4.15
C ARG A 112 5.63 -6.53 -2.66
N LYS A 113 6.74 -6.04 -2.11
CA LYS A 113 6.85 -5.59 -0.71
C LYS A 113 5.74 -4.58 -0.37
N CYS A 114 5.61 -3.53 -1.17
CA CYS A 114 4.65 -2.46 -0.93
C CYS A 114 3.19 -2.95 -0.97
N LYS A 115 2.82 -3.75 -1.98
CA LYS A 115 1.49 -4.38 -2.03
C LYS A 115 1.28 -5.41 -0.92
N GLY A 116 2.35 -6.07 -0.48
CA GLY A 116 2.37 -6.94 0.67
C GLY A 116 2.10 -6.19 1.96
N GLY A 117 2.60 -4.96 2.09
CA GLY A 117 2.28 -4.06 3.21
C GLY A 117 0.81 -3.66 3.25
N LEU A 118 0.20 -3.38 2.09
CA LEU A 118 -1.25 -3.14 2.00
C LEU A 118 -2.02 -4.38 2.46
N SER A 119 -1.70 -5.54 1.87
CA SER A 119 -2.29 -6.84 2.22
C SER A 119 -2.14 -7.15 3.71
N TRP A 120 -0.97 -6.91 4.30
CA TRP A 120 -0.70 -7.17 5.72
C TRP A 120 -1.63 -6.42 6.65
N ILE A 121 -1.85 -5.12 6.42
CA ILE A 121 -2.77 -4.33 7.26
C ILE A 121 -4.22 -4.70 6.96
N THR A 122 -4.59 -4.87 5.68
CA THR A 122 -5.98 -5.13 5.29
C THR A 122 -6.44 -6.54 5.67
N SER A 123 -5.57 -7.55 5.59
CA SER A 123 -5.93 -8.95 5.90
C SER A 123 -5.87 -9.27 7.39
N SER A 124 -5.53 -8.31 8.25
CA SER A 124 -5.31 -8.54 9.69
C SER A 124 -6.59 -8.54 10.56
N ILE A 125 -7.77 -8.37 9.96
CA ILE A 125 -9.04 -8.42 10.69
C ILE A 125 -9.24 -9.84 11.23
N GLY A 126 -9.12 -10.03 12.55
CA GLY A 126 -9.39 -11.28 13.26
C GLY A 126 -8.20 -12.20 13.56
N HIS A 127 -7.05 -12.03 12.90
CA HIS A 127 -5.93 -12.99 12.99
C HIS A 127 -4.60 -12.43 13.52
N ASN A 128 -4.47 -11.10 13.68
CA ASN A 128 -3.24 -10.48 14.13
C ASN A 128 -3.48 -9.27 15.05
N ASP A 129 -3.52 -9.54 16.35
CA ASP A 129 -3.79 -8.52 17.38
C ASP A 129 -2.83 -7.33 17.35
N LEU A 130 -1.62 -7.50 16.81
CA LEU A 130 -0.61 -6.45 16.75
C LEU A 130 -0.98 -5.32 15.79
N VAL A 131 -1.64 -5.64 14.68
CA VAL A 131 -1.99 -4.67 13.63
C VAL A 131 -3.49 -4.55 13.37
N LYS A 132 -4.33 -5.30 14.11
CA LYS A 132 -5.80 -5.26 13.96
C LYS A 132 -6.42 -3.88 14.08
N LYS A 133 -5.78 -2.93 14.77
CA LYS A 133 -6.27 -1.54 14.93
C LYS A 133 -5.64 -0.57 13.94
N ASN A 134 -4.62 -1.00 13.21
CA ASN A 134 -3.89 -0.15 12.29
C ASN A 134 -4.73 0.08 11.03
N SER A 135 -4.56 1.26 10.44
CA SER A 135 -5.17 1.69 9.18
C SER A 135 -4.09 2.20 8.22
N ILE A 136 -4.47 2.35 6.96
CA ILE A 136 -3.67 2.93 5.91
C ILE A 136 -4.24 4.30 5.57
N HIS A 137 -3.38 5.31 5.55
CA HIS A 137 -3.68 6.64 5.05
C HIS A 137 -3.04 6.80 3.67
N PHE A 138 -3.85 6.83 2.62
CA PHE A 138 -3.38 6.93 1.25
C PHE A 138 -3.54 8.36 0.72
N ILE A 139 -2.43 9.05 0.51
CA ILE A 139 -2.40 10.43 0.01
C ILE A 139 -2.50 10.43 -1.52
N LEU A 140 -3.48 11.16 -2.04
CA LEU A 140 -3.76 11.28 -3.47
C LEU A 140 -3.07 12.46 -4.14
N ASP A 141 -2.61 13.45 -3.37
CA ASP A 141 -1.94 14.65 -3.89
C ASP A 141 -0.75 14.28 -4.80
N GLY A 142 -0.58 15.05 -5.87
CA GLY A 142 0.50 14.89 -6.85
C GLY A 142 0.39 13.65 -7.75
N ILE A 143 -0.57 12.75 -7.53
CA ILE A 143 -0.75 11.56 -8.36
C ILE A 143 -1.51 11.92 -9.64
N ASP A 144 -0.90 11.66 -10.79
CA ASP A 144 -1.60 11.72 -12.08
C ASP A 144 -2.40 10.44 -12.33
N MET A 145 -3.72 10.54 -12.17
CA MET A 145 -4.63 9.41 -12.36
C MET A 145 -4.61 8.84 -13.77
N ASN A 146 -4.35 9.65 -14.81
CA ASN A 146 -4.25 9.16 -16.19
C ASN A 146 -3.03 8.26 -16.35
N TYR A 147 -1.89 8.59 -15.76
CA TYR A 147 -0.72 7.71 -15.78
C TYR A 147 -0.97 6.41 -15.01
N VAL A 148 -1.67 6.50 -13.87
CA VAL A 148 -2.03 5.31 -13.08
C VAL A 148 -2.93 4.36 -13.88
N VAL A 149 -4.03 4.82 -14.46
CA VAL A 149 -5.00 3.94 -15.13
C VAL A 149 -4.46 3.37 -16.43
N ASN A 150 -3.69 4.16 -17.19
CA ASN A 150 -3.11 3.74 -18.47
C ASN A 150 -1.79 2.95 -18.33
N LYS A 151 -1.31 2.72 -17.09
CA LYS A 151 -0.02 2.07 -16.81
C LYS A 151 1.17 2.71 -17.55
N LYS A 152 1.12 4.03 -17.75
CA LYS A 152 2.20 4.77 -18.44
C LYS A 152 3.41 4.87 -17.52
N ILE A 153 4.60 4.81 -18.11
CA ILE A 153 5.85 5.13 -17.41
C ILE A 153 5.90 6.64 -17.19
N TYR A 154 6.12 7.08 -15.96
CA TYR A 154 6.31 8.50 -15.67
C TYR A 154 7.64 9.00 -16.25
N PRO A 155 7.69 10.18 -16.90
CA PRO A 155 8.96 10.81 -17.27
C PRO A 155 9.84 10.96 -16.01
N GLY A 156 11.07 10.43 -16.05
CA GLY A 156 12.00 10.46 -14.89
C GLY A 156 11.81 9.36 -13.84
N ALA A 157 10.95 8.36 -14.11
CA ALA A 157 10.88 7.04 -13.47
C ALA A 157 11.19 6.95 -11.96
N LYS A 158 10.27 7.45 -11.11
CA LYS A 158 10.24 7.17 -9.66
C LYS A 158 8.84 6.88 -9.08
N ASN A 159 7.77 6.91 -9.89
CA ASN A 159 6.38 6.92 -9.41
C ASN A 159 5.61 5.60 -9.63
N ASP A 160 6.26 4.55 -10.13
CA ASP A 160 5.57 3.32 -10.53
C ASP A 160 5.03 2.52 -9.34
N ILE A 161 5.68 2.59 -8.17
CA ILE A 161 5.25 1.83 -6.99
C ILE A 161 3.93 2.38 -6.46
N THR A 162 3.78 3.69 -6.28
CA THR A 162 2.52 4.30 -5.83
C THR A 162 1.38 4.02 -6.81
N ALA A 163 1.66 4.02 -8.12
CA ALA A 163 0.69 3.59 -9.12
C ALA A 163 0.31 2.11 -8.99
N HIS A 164 1.27 1.22 -8.69
CA HIS A 164 1.01 -0.20 -8.41
C HIS A 164 0.16 -0.42 -7.17
N GLU A 165 0.41 0.34 -6.10
CA GLU A 165 -0.34 0.35 -4.86
C GLU A 165 -1.78 0.80 -5.10
N LEU A 166 -1.99 1.95 -5.76
CA LEU A 166 -3.33 2.47 -6.01
C LEU A 166 -4.15 1.55 -6.93
N ARG A 167 -3.53 0.99 -7.98
CA ARG A 167 -4.16 -0.06 -8.80
C ARG A 167 -4.47 -1.31 -7.99
N TRP A 168 -3.65 -1.67 -7.00
CA TRP A 168 -3.94 -2.81 -6.12
C TRP A 168 -5.18 -2.56 -5.28
N ILE A 169 -5.30 -1.38 -4.69
CA ILE A 169 -6.47 -1.01 -3.90
C ILE A 169 -7.72 -1.02 -4.79
N TYR A 170 -7.64 -0.46 -6.00
CA TYR A 170 -8.75 -0.49 -6.96
C TYR A 170 -9.20 -1.93 -7.28
N ARG A 171 -8.28 -2.85 -7.55
CA ARG A 171 -8.62 -4.26 -7.80
C ARG A 171 -9.31 -4.93 -6.61
N LYS A 172 -9.00 -4.49 -5.40
CA LYS A 172 -9.59 -4.99 -4.15
C LYS A 172 -10.69 -4.09 -3.61
N ARG A 173 -11.21 -3.13 -4.40
CA ARG A 173 -12.19 -2.13 -3.94
C ARG A 173 -13.50 -2.72 -3.41
N LYS A 174 -13.86 -3.95 -3.79
CA LYS A 174 -15.05 -4.67 -3.30
C LYS A 174 -14.80 -5.47 -2.01
N ASP A 175 -13.55 -5.61 -1.57
CA ASP A 175 -13.17 -6.32 -0.35
C ASP A 175 -13.48 -5.45 0.88
N ILE A 176 -14.34 -5.94 1.77
CA ILE A 176 -14.77 -5.20 2.95
C ILE A 176 -13.59 -4.82 3.84
N ASN A 177 -12.59 -5.69 3.98
CA ASN A 177 -11.44 -5.41 4.83
C ASN A 177 -10.59 -4.26 4.28
N VAL A 178 -10.52 -4.14 2.95
CA VAL A 178 -9.86 -3.01 2.28
C VAL A 178 -10.66 -1.72 2.49
N GLN A 179 -11.98 -1.78 2.27
CA GLN A 179 -12.90 -0.67 2.56
C GLN A 179 -13.00 -0.31 4.05
N GLU A 180 -12.47 -1.15 4.94
CA GLU A 180 -12.45 -0.94 6.39
C GLU A 180 -11.10 -0.49 6.93
N LYS A 181 -10.06 -0.45 6.08
CA LYS A 181 -8.69 -0.17 6.52
C LYS A 181 -8.01 0.97 5.79
N ILE A 182 -8.54 1.48 4.69
CA ILE A 182 -7.85 2.47 3.85
C ILE A 182 -8.59 3.79 3.78
N GLN A 183 -8.07 4.83 4.43
CA GLN A 183 -8.58 6.20 4.29
C GLN A 183 -7.82 6.94 3.20
N PHE A 184 -8.53 7.50 2.22
CA PHE A 184 -7.94 8.40 1.21
C PHE A 184 -7.88 9.84 1.72
N TRP A 185 -6.86 10.57 1.29
CA TRP A 185 -6.62 11.96 1.63
C TRP A 185 -6.30 12.79 0.39
N LEU A 186 -6.88 13.97 0.30
CA LEU A 186 -6.64 14.95 -0.75
C LEU A 186 -6.62 16.34 -0.14
N ASN A 187 -5.58 17.14 -0.41
CA ASN A 187 -5.40 18.49 0.13
C ASN A 187 -5.52 18.56 1.67
N GLY A 188 -5.03 17.53 2.36
CA GLY A 188 -5.05 17.45 3.83
C GLY A 188 -6.39 17.05 4.44
N GLN A 189 -7.41 16.77 3.62
CA GLN A 189 -8.73 16.34 4.08
C GLN A 189 -9.00 14.89 3.70
N PRO A 190 -9.73 14.12 4.53
CA PRO A 190 -10.17 12.80 4.15
C PRO A 190 -11.18 12.90 2.99
N THR A 191 -11.13 11.94 2.08
CA THR A 191 -12.00 11.91 0.89
C THR A 191 -12.41 10.48 0.55
N VAL A 192 -13.39 10.35 -0.34
CA VAL A 192 -13.79 9.08 -0.96
C VAL A 192 -12.68 8.55 -1.89
N PRO A 193 -12.70 7.27 -2.27
CA PRO A 193 -11.77 6.76 -3.25
C PRO A 193 -11.80 7.55 -4.58
N PRO A 194 -10.66 7.64 -5.29
CA PRO A 194 -10.56 8.44 -6.50
C PRO A 194 -11.39 7.93 -7.69
N TRP A 195 -12.08 6.80 -7.55
CA TRP A 195 -13.01 6.25 -8.54
C TRP A 195 -14.49 6.48 -8.18
N GLU A 196 -14.79 7.13 -7.06
CA GLU A 196 -16.17 7.40 -6.64
C GLU A 196 -16.67 8.79 -7.07
N SER A 197 -15.77 9.77 -7.27
CA SER A 197 -16.13 11.06 -7.86
C SER A 197 -16.50 10.91 -9.34
N ASP A 198 -17.28 11.85 -9.89
CA ASP A 198 -17.74 11.74 -11.28
C ASP A 198 -16.61 11.83 -12.31
N GLU A 199 -15.63 12.69 -12.07
CA GLU A 199 -14.39 12.74 -12.85
C GLU A 199 -13.59 11.43 -12.68
N GLY A 200 -13.47 10.97 -11.44
CA GLY A 200 -12.81 9.72 -11.09
C GLY A 200 -13.38 8.52 -11.84
N LYS A 201 -14.71 8.36 -11.85
CA LYS A 201 -15.41 7.30 -12.60
C LYS A 201 -15.03 7.33 -14.08
N LYS A 202 -14.99 8.52 -14.70
CA LYS A 202 -14.62 8.66 -16.13
C LYS A 202 -13.18 8.19 -16.39
N ILE A 203 -12.25 8.53 -15.52
CA ILE A 203 -10.83 8.15 -15.65
C ILE A 203 -10.65 6.65 -15.39
N TRP A 204 -11.20 6.14 -14.29
CA TRP A 204 -11.00 4.76 -13.84
C TRP A 204 -11.72 3.72 -14.70
N ARG A 205 -12.75 4.09 -15.47
CA ARG A 205 -13.35 3.24 -16.51
C ARG A 205 -12.35 2.78 -17.58
N ARG A 206 -11.23 3.49 -17.74
CA ARG A 206 -10.15 3.11 -18.67
C ARG A 206 -9.26 1.99 -18.14
N TYR A 207 -9.38 1.63 -16.86
CA TYR A 207 -8.60 0.58 -16.24
C TYR A 207 -9.48 -0.61 -15.86
N THR A 208 -9.42 -1.67 -16.67
CA THR A 208 -10.08 -2.94 -16.36
C THR A 208 -9.06 -3.91 -15.76
N PRO A 209 -9.27 -4.39 -14.52
CA PRO A 209 -8.46 -5.46 -13.94
C PRO A 209 -8.56 -6.74 -14.76
N MET A 210 -7.44 -7.45 -14.91
CA MET A 210 -7.42 -8.74 -15.64
C MET A 210 -8.41 -9.75 -15.05
N THR A 211 -8.55 -9.79 -13.72
CA THR A 211 -9.51 -10.67 -13.04
C THR A 211 -10.96 -10.38 -13.44
N GLU A 212 -11.32 -9.11 -13.65
CA GLU A 212 -12.66 -8.73 -14.10
C GLU A 212 -12.87 -9.07 -15.58
N ILE A 213 -11.81 -9.02 -16.39
CA ILE A 213 -11.83 -9.49 -17.78
C ILE A 213 -12.05 -11.01 -17.81
N GLU A 214 -11.28 -11.76 -17.03
CA GLU A 214 -11.39 -13.23 -16.90
C GLU A 214 -12.77 -13.66 -16.40
N GLU A 215 -13.32 -12.99 -15.37
CA GLU A 215 -14.68 -13.22 -14.87
C GLU A 215 -15.75 -12.97 -15.95
N ALA A 216 -15.62 -11.90 -16.73
CA ALA A 216 -16.54 -11.60 -17.83
C ALA A 216 -16.47 -12.66 -18.95
N PHE A 217 -15.26 -13.09 -19.34
CA PHE A 217 -15.09 -14.17 -20.31
C PHE A 217 -15.70 -15.49 -19.79
N ASN A 218 -15.41 -15.88 -18.55
CA ASN A 218 -15.89 -17.13 -17.97
C ASN A 218 -17.42 -17.15 -17.76
N SER A 219 -18.03 -16.01 -17.45
CA SER A 219 -19.49 -15.89 -17.32
C SER A 219 -20.24 -15.83 -18.66
N SER A 220 -19.53 -15.51 -19.76
CA SER A 220 -20.08 -15.50 -21.12
C SER A 220 -19.99 -16.84 -21.85
N LEU A 221 -19.29 -17.84 -21.28
CA LEU A 221 -19.26 -19.20 -21.83
C LEU A 221 -20.56 -19.92 -21.47
N PRO A 222 -21.26 -20.54 -22.43
CA PRO A 222 -22.46 -21.31 -22.15
C PRO A 222 -22.13 -22.44 -21.18
N ILE A 223 -22.92 -22.57 -20.12
CA ILE A 223 -22.90 -23.71 -19.20
C ILE A 223 -22.97 -24.97 -20.07
N LYS A 224 -21.88 -25.73 -20.13
CA LYS A 224 -21.96 -27.09 -20.66
C LYS A 224 -22.91 -27.85 -19.74
N LEU A 225 -24.15 -28.03 -20.20
CA LEU A 225 -25.06 -29.03 -19.67
C LEU A 225 -24.34 -30.38 -19.84
N TYR A 226 -23.70 -30.84 -18.76
CA TYR A 226 -23.33 -32.22 -18.62
C TYR A 226 -24.63 -32.98 -18.35
N PHE A 227 -25.18 -33.59 -19.40
CA PHE A 227 -26.14 -34.69 -19.31
C PHE A 227 -25.39 -35.97 -18.94
#